data_AF-A0A6P9B2L4-F1
#
_entry.id   AF-A0A6P9B2L4-F1
#
_cell.length_a   1.000
_cell.length_b   1.000
_cell.length_c   1.000
_cell.angle_alpha   90.00
_cell.angle_beta   90.00
_cell.angle_gamma   90.00
#
_symmetry.space_group_name_H-M   'P 1'
#
loop_
_entity.id
_entity.type
_entity.pdbx_description
1 polymer ?
#
loop_
_entity_poly.entity_id
_entity_poly.type
_entity_poly.pdbx_seq_one_letter_code
_entity_poly.pdbx_strand_id
1 'polypeptide(L)'
;MKSYSFLRESMPPLLHARDQVGKISPPEFSTYLYFLFCPTLIYRKSYPRDPYIRWSYVIQKLVQFLASVYFMNFLLKYYFIPNFSNMHKQPFTIKILLLYIFDSVVPGMWKFL
;
A
#
# COMPACT_ATOMS: atom_id res chain seq x y z
N MET A 1 0.43 -2.75 12.26
CA MET A 1 0.11 -4.11 11.76
C MET A 1 1.33 -5.03 11.71
N LYS A 2 2.44 -4.65 11.05
CA LYS A 2 3.63 -5.51 10.96
C LYS A 2 4.31 -5.82 12.30
N SER A 3 4.48 -4.81 13.16
CA SER A 3 5.02 -5.00 14.53
C SER A 3 4.22 -6.01 15.35
N TYR A 4 2.89 -5.90 15.30
CA TYR A 4 1.98 -6.83 15.97
C TYR A 4 2.13 -8.27 15.45
N SER A 5 2.21 -8.46 14.13
CA SER A 5 2.44 -9.80 13.58
C SER A 5 3.79 -10.38 13.98
N PHE A 6 4.84 -9.56 14.04
CA PHE A 6 6.16 -10.02 14.48
C PHE A 6 6.13 -10.47 15.94
N LEU A 7 5.52 -9.69 16.83
CA LEU A 7 5.37 -10.04 18.23
C LEU A 7 4.57 -11.33 18.39
N ARG A 8 3.40 -11.41 17.74
CA ARG A 8 2.52 -12.58 17.83
C ARG A 8 3.21 -13.88 17.38
N GLU A 9 4.00 -13.83 16.32
CA GLU A 9 4.67 -15.01 15.78
C GLU A 9 5.98 -15.36 16.53
N SER A 10 6.65 -14.35 17.10
CA SER A 10 7.90 -14.55 17.83
C SER A 10 7.68 -14.98 19.30
N MET A 11 6.52 -14.65 19.89
CA MET A 11 6.24 -14.91 21.31
C MET A 11 6.09 -16.39 21.68
N PRO A 12 5.30 -17.23 20.97
CA PRO A 12 5.11 -18.64 21.36
C PRO A 12 6.41 -19.46 21.40
N PRO A 13 7.32 -19.35 20.41
CA PRO A 13 8.63 -20.01 20.47
C PRO A 13 9.51 -19.54 21.64
N LEU A 14 9.46 -18.25 21.99
CA LEU A 14 10.22 -17.70 23.12
C LEU A 14 9.66 -18.17 24.46
N LEU A 15 8.35 -18.32 24.58
CA LEU A 15 7.69 -18.85 25.78
C LEU A 15 8.00 -20.34 25.97
N HIS A 16 7.88 -21.15 24.92
CA HIS A 16 8.21 -22.59 24.99
C HIS A 16 9.69 -22.87 25.23
N ALA A 17 10.58 -22.02 24.71
CA ALA A 17 12.02 -22.18 24.90
C ALA A 17 12.54 -21.56 26.21
N ARG A 18 11.73 -20.74 26.91
CA ARG A 18 12.00 -20.37 28.30
C ARG A 18 11.94 -21.60 29.22
N ASP A 19 11.04 -22.55 28.91
CA ASP A 19 10.90 -23.80 29.65
C ASP A 19 11.94 -24.86 29.24
N GLN A 20 12.54 -24.73 28.04
CA GLN A 20 13.60 -25.62 27.52
C GLN A 20 14.95 -24.88 27.50
N VAL A 21 15.68 -24.96 28.61
CA VAL A 21 17.03 -24.38 28.75
C VAL A 21 17.96 -24.92 27.64
N GLY A 22 18.28 -24.08 26.65
CA GLY A 22 19.47 -24.30 25.82
C GLY A 22 19.37 -24.14 24.29
N LYS A 23 18.23 -23.79 23.69
CA LYS A 23 18.18 -23.59 22.22
C LYS A 23 17.29 -22.44 21.79
N ILE A 24 17.82 -21.21 21.86
CA ILE A 24 17.19 -20.05 21.21
C ILE A 24 18.24 -19.29 20.42
N SER A 25 18.14 -19.38 19.09
CA SER A 25 18.65 -18.35 18.20
C SER A 25 17.58 -17.25 18.12
N PRO A 26 17.86 -16.01 18.54
CA PRO A 26 16.93 -14.89 18.36
C PRO A 26 16.56 -14.74 16.86
N PRO A 27 15.38 -14.19 16.54
CA PRO A 27 15.03 -13.92 15.15
C PRO A 27 16.09 -13.00 14.53
N GLU A 28 16.66 -13.43 13.42
CA GLU A 28 17.73 -12.70 12.75
C GLU A 28 17.21 -11.34 12.29
N PHE A 29 17.93 -10.26 12.61
CA PHE A 29 17.53 -8.90 12.27
C PHE A 29 17.39 -8.71 10.74
N SER A 30 18.19 -9.42 9.96
CA SER A 30 18.12 -9.45 8.48
C SER A 30 16.74 -9.93 7.98
N THR A 31 16.15 -10.93 8.65
CA THR A 31 14.83 -11.49 8.30
C THR A 31 13.70 -10.53 8.66
N TYR A 32 13.84 -9.80 9.77
CA TYR A 32 12.89 -8.76 10.15
C TYR A 32 12.92 -7.56 9.17
N LEU A 33 14.13 -7.11 8.77
CA LEU A 33 14.27 -6.10 7.73
C LEU A 33 13.63 -6.54 6.42
N TYR A 34 13.84 -7.79 5.99
CA TYR A 34 13.20 -8.33 4.80
C TYR A 34 11.66 -8.33 4.91
N PHE A 35 11.10 -8.72 6.05
CA PHE A 35 9.65 -8.68 6.28
C PHE A 35 9.06 -7.27 6.19
N LEU A 36 9.81 -6.23 6.58
CA LEU A 36 9.34 -4.85 6.52
C LEU A 36 9.03 -4.42 5.07
N PHE A 37 9.83 -4.86 4.11
CA PHE A 37 9.65 -4.55 2.69
C PHE A 37 8.79 -5.57 1.93
N CYS A 38 8.59 -6.78 2.47
CA CYS A 38 7.74 -7.78 1.88
C CYS A 38 6.27 -7.29 1.78
N PRO A 39 5.55 -7.55 0.67
CA PRO A 39 4.14 -7.19 0.52
C PRO A 39 3.20 -8.13 1.29
N THR A 40 3.59 -8.54 2.51
CA THR A 40 2.81 -9.40 3.40
C THR A 40 2.74 -8.78 4.79
N LEU A 41 1.68 -9.13 5.53
CA LEU A 41 1.46 -8.67 6.91
C LEU A 41 1.74 -9.75 7.96
N ILE A 42 2.06 -10.98 7.53
CA ILE A 42 2.30 -12.13 8.39
C ILE A 42 3.79 -12.41 8.42
N TYR A 43 4.43 -12.26 9.58
CA TYR A 43 5.84 -12.59 9.78
C TYR A 43 6.08 -14.10 9.66
N ARG A 44 7.17 -14.50 8.99
CA ARG A 44 7.67 -15.89 8.87
C ARG A 44 9.19 -15.88 8.86
N LYS A 45 9.81 -16.95 9.39
CA LYS A 45 11.28 -17.10 9.37
C LYS A 45 11.85 -17.27 7.96
N SER A 46 11.12 -17.95 7.09
CA SER A 46 11.48 -18.11 5.68
C SER A 46 10.25 -17.87 4.81
N TYR A 47 10.43 -17.08 3.75
CA TYR A 47 9.41 -16.87 2.72
C TYR A 47 9.81 -17.63 1.46
N PRO A 48 8.84 -18.13 0.68
CA PRO A 48 9.14 -18.61 -0.66
C PRO A 48 9.75 -17.47 -1.48
N ARG A 49 10.85 -17.76 -2.18
CA ARG A 49 11.57 -16.79 -3.01
C ARG A 49 11.58 -17.29 -4.44
N ASP A 50 11.40 -16.36 -5.38
CA ASP A 50 11.62 -16.63 -6.79
C ASP A 50 13.11 -16.86 -7.07
N PRO A 51 13.47 -17.73 -8.03
CA PRO A 51 14.87 -18.06 -8.33
C PRO A 51 15.64 -16.89 -9.00
N TYR A 52 14.94 -15.94 -9.63
CA TYR A 52 15.55 -14.79 -10.28
C TYR A 52 14.65 -13.55 -10.22
N ILE A 53 15.26 -12.37 -10.25
CA ILE A 53 14.57 -11.08 -10.23
C ILE A 53 14.35 -10.60 -11.67
N ARG A 54 13.09 -10.43 -12.06
CA ARG A 54 12.71 -9.87 -13.37
C ARG A 54 12.79 -8.35 -13.37
N TRP A 55 13.99 -7.79 -13.53
CA TRP A 55 14.22 -6.33 -13.47
C TRP A 55 13.37 -5.52 -14.46
N SER A 56 13.15 -6.03 -15.67
CA SER A 56 12.26 -5.38 -16.64
C SER A 56 10.84 -5.20 -16.09
N TYR A 57 10.30 -6.22 -15.41
CA TYR A 57 8.99 -6.14 -14.77
C TYR A 57 8.96 -5.13 -13.62
N VAL A 58 10.01 -5.10 -12.79
CA VAL A 58 10.12 -4.14 -11.67
C VAL A 58 10.14 -2.70 -12.20
N ILE A 59 10.94 -2.42 -13.22
CA ILE A 59 11.04 -1.10 -13.83
C ILE A 59 9.70 -0.68 -14.46
N GLN A 60 9.05 -1.58 -15.20
CA GLN A 60 7.74 -1.30 -15.80
C GLN A 60 6.69 -0.94 -14.73
N LYS A 61 6.63 -1.68 -13.61
CA LYS A 61 5.71 -1.38 -12.51
C LYS A 61 6.06 -0.10 -11.78
N LEU A 62 7.35 0.20 -11.62
CA LEU A 62 7.80 1.46 -11.03
C LEU A 62 7.43 2.67 -11.89
N VAL A 63 7.64 2.58 -13.22
CA VAL A 63 7.21 3.62 -14.17
C VAL A 63 5.69 3.78 -14.15
N GLN A 64 4.93 2.68 -14.13
CA GLN A 64 3.47 2.71 -14.04
C GLN A 64 2.99 3.39 -12.76
N PHE A 65 3.66 3.13 -11.63
CA PHE A 65 3.36 3.79 -10.35
C PHE A 65 3.62 5.30 -10.41
N LEU A 66 4.80 5.71 -10.87
CA LEU A 66 5.15 7.14 -11.00
C LEU A 66 4.20 7.87 -11.98
N ALA A 67 3.90 7.25 -13.12
CA ALA A 67 2.93 7.78 -14.09
C ALA A 67 1.54 7.94 -13.46
N SER A 68 1.08 6.98 -12.64
CA SER A 68 -0.21 7.08 -11.95
C SER A 68 -0.25 8.23 -10.93
N VAL A 69 0.84 8.43 -10.18
CA VAL A 69 0.96 9.55 -9.23
C VAL A 69 0.96 10.89 -9.97
N TYR A 70 1.75 11.01 -11.04
CA TYR A 70 1.77 12.22 -11.87
C TYR A 70 0.40 12.49 -12.51
N PHE A 71 -0.26 11.45 -13.02
CA PHE A 71 -1.59 11.55 -13.60
C PHE A 71 -2.64 11.98 -12.56
N MET A 72 -2.58 11.48 -11.31
CA MET A 72 -3.42 11.99 -10.22
C MET A 72 -3.17 13.48 -9.97
N ASN A 73 -1.91 13.91 -9.93
CA ASN A 73 -1.58 15.32 -9.72
C ASN A 73 -2.11 16.20 -10.86
N PHE A 74 -1.96 15.74 -12.10
CA PHE A 74 -2.52 16.39 -13.28
C PHE A 74 -4.04 16.52 -13.19
N LEU A 75 -4.75 15.43 -12.89
CA LEU A 75 -6.22 15.46 -12.71
C LEU A 75 -6.62 16.45 -11.61
N LEU A 76 -5.91 16.46 -10.47
CA LEU A 76 -6.21 17.38 -9.39
C LEU A 76 -6.06 18.84 -9.86
N LYS A 77 -4.95 19.16 -10.53
CA LYS A 77 -4.63 20.53 -10.95
C LYS A 77 -5.54 21.06 -12.04
N TYR A 78 -5.86 20.24 -13.05
CA TYR A 78 -6.59 20.68 -14.23
C TYR A 78 -8.10 20.42 -14.20
N TYR A 79 -8.57 19.44 -13.40
CA TYR A 79 -10.00 19.15 -13.27
C TYR A 79 -10.56 19.60 -11.92
N PHE A 80 -9.96 19.16 -10.80
CA PHE A 80 -10.53 19.43 -9.48
C PHE A 80 -10.42 20.90 -9.05
N ILE A 81 -9.24 21.52 -9.17
CA ILE A 81 -9.03 22.92 -8.76
C ILE A 81 -9.96 23.90 -9.51
N PRO A 82 -10.05 23.89 -10.85
CA PRO A 82 -10.94 24.82 -11.55
C PRO A 82 -12.41 24.54 -11.23
N ASN A 83 -12.83 23.27 -11.15
CA ASN A 83 -14.21 22.91 -10.78
C ASN A 83 -14.58 23.41 -9.37
N PHE A 84 -13.70 23.22 -8.39
CA PHE A 84 -13.94 23.69 -7.02
C PHE A 84 -13.92 25.22 -6.91
N SER A 85 -13.03 25.89 -7.65
CA SER A 85 -13.00 27.36 -7.68
C SER A 85 -14.26 27.98 -8.30
N ASN A 86 -14.89 27.27 -9.25
CA ASN A 86 -16.14 27.68 -9.86
C ASN A 86 -17.37 27.31 -9.02
N MET A 87 -17.29 26.28 -8.17
CA MET A 87 -18.37 25.91 -7.24
C MET A 87 -18.74 27.02 -6.26
N HIS A 88 -17.77 27.82 -5.78
CA HIS A 88 -18.05 28.91 -4.85
C HIS A 88 -18.91 30.03 -5.45
N LYS A 89 -18.94 30.14 -6.80
CA LYS A 89 -19.68 31.18 -7.52
C LYS A 89 -21.12 30.76 -7.87
N GLN A 90 -21.48 29.49 -7.69
CA GLN A 90 -22.79 28.96 -8.08
C GLN A 90 -23.66 28.66 -6.85
N PRO A 91 -25.00 28.83 -6.94
CA PRO A 91 -25.90 28.48 -5.85
C PRO A 91 -25.85 26.97 -5.59
N PHE A 92 -25.60 26.59 -4.34
CA PHE A 92 -25.44 25.20 -3.91
C PHE A 92 -26.74 24.42 -4.11
N THR A 93 -26.86 23.73 -5.25
CA THR A 93 -28.06 22.97 -5.65
C THR A 93 -27.75 21.48 -5.65
N ILE A 94 -28.63 20.65 -5.11
CA ILE A 94 -28.47 19.18 -5.03
C ILE A 94 -28.20 18.55 -6.40
N LYS A 95 -28.80 19.08 -7.47
CA LYS A 95 -28.56 18.65 -8.85
C LYS A 95 -27.10 18.82 -9.28
N ILE A 96 -26.48 19.94 -8.90
CA ILE A 96 -25.07 20.25 -9.22
C ILE A 96 -24.15 19.33 -8.40
N LEU A 97 -24.49 19.06 -7.13
CA LEU A 97 -23.76 18.11 -6.29
C LEU A 97 -23.76 16.70 -6.90
N LEU A 98 -24.92 16.21 -7.33
CA LEU A 98 -25.02 14.90 -7.98
C LEU A 98 -24.19 14.84 -9.27
N LEU A 99 -24.21 15.91 -10.07
CA LEU A 99 -23.44 15.99 -11.31
C LEU A 99 -21.92 15.89 -11.05
N TYR A 100 -21.41 16.57 -10.01
CA TYR A 100 -20.00 16.44 -9.59
C TYR A 100 -19.65 15.05 -9.05
N ILE A 101 -20.58 14.40 -8.33
CA ILE A 101 -20.37 13.02 -7.86
C ILE A 101 -20.25 12.09 -9.07
N PHE A 102 -21.16 12.17 -10.05
CA PHE A 102 -21.08 11.36 -11.26
C PHE A 102 -19.80 11.64 -12.08
N ASP A 103 -19.43 12.91 -12.26
CA ASP A 103 -18.22 13.31 -12.98
C ASP A 103 -16.92 12.88 -12.29
N SER A 104 -16.92 12.74 -10.95
CA SER A 104 -15.76 12.24 -10.21
C SER A 104 -15.69 10.71 -10.11
N VAL A 105 -16.84 10.03 -10.16
CA VAL A 105 -16.91 8.56 -10.13
C VAL A 105 -16.37 7.95 -11.41
N VAL A 106 -16.62 8.56 -12.58
CA VAL A 106 -16.11 8.07 -13.88
C VAL A 106 -14.56 7.93 -13.93
N PRO A 107 -13.76 8.96 -13.56
CA PRO A 107 -12.30 8.82 -13.49
C PRO A 107 -11.84 7.93 -12.33
N GLY A 108 -12.64 7.79 -11.26
CA GLY A 108 -12.39 6.86 -10.16
C GLY A 108 -12.53 5.39 -10.56
N MET A 109 -13.57 5.06 -11.35
CA MET A 109 -13.82 3.71 -11.83
C MET A 109 -12.80 3.25 -12.87
N TRP A 110 -12.29 4.16 -13.72
CA TRP A 110 -11.23 3.83 -14.68
C TRP A 110 -9.95 3.28 -14.04
N LYS A 111 -9.70 3.58 -12.76
CA LYS A 111 -8.53 3.10 -12.02
C LYS A 111 -8.76 1.78 -11.26
N PHE A 112 -10.01 1.33 -11.15
CA PHE A 112 -10.38 0.12 -10.41
C PHE A 112 -10.49 -1.12 -11.30
N LEU A 113 -10.57 -0.93 -12.62
CA LEU A 113 -10.53 -2.00 -13.65
C LEU A 113 -9.09 -2.19 -14.17
#